data_AF-A0A9W6WJQ4-F1
#
_entry.id   AF-A0A9W6WJQ4-F1
#
_cell.length_a   1.000
_cell.length_b   1.000
_cell.length_c   1.000
_cell.angle_alpha   90.00
_cell.angle_beta   90.00
_cell.angle_gamma   90.00
#
_symmetry.space_group_name_H-M   'P 1'
#
loop_
_entity.id
_entity.type
_entity.pdbx_description
1 polymer ?
#
loop_
_entity_poly.entity_id
_entity_poly.type
_entity_poly.pdbx_seq_one_letter_code
_entity_poly.pdbx_strand_id
1 'polypeptide(L)'
;MNHANIENKSNGHANGMVEKLQQENNKTAGIHESEVVRNVTQESSNGKVEESPEDDKNSRVISSTVSAGNISDGEDDVQKPAKKGSKKKKPNPLQDLLDDADWFTNDFGSRRGLRGRHPGVSLESKREQARLKMEAMKKAKEEARQKAKEQLTEEQLAKIAEAKRKKELEKQQKALQREQEKLKRKLRKEELKKEREAEMAEMLANETAEERAEREKLEEEYEALKRYYAGERT
;
A
#
# COMPACT_ATOMS: atom_id res chain seq x y z
N MET A 1 23.34 -16.96 -43.81
CA MET A 1 22.09 -16.44 -43.20
C MET A 1 22.42 -15.12 -42.53
N ASN A 2 21.68 -14.06 -42.86
CA ASN A 2 22.11 -12.68 -42.67
C ASN A 2 21.85 -12.17 -41.24
N HIS A 3 22.93 -11.88 -40.50
CA HIS A 3 22.90 -11.34 -39.14
C HIS A 3 22.17 -9.98 -38.99
N ALA A 4 22.01 -9.22 -40.09
CA ALA A 4 21.31 -7.93 -40.09
C ALA A 4 19.80 -8.00 -39.78
N ASN A 5 19.15 -9.16 -39.90
CA ASN A 5 17.70 -9.28 -39.68
C ASN A 5 17.30 -9.55 -38.22
N ILE A 6 18.26 -9.89 -37.35
CA ILE A 6 17.98 -10.20 -35.93
C ILE A 6 17.97 -8.90 -35.10
N GLU A 7 18.88 -7.96 -35.38
CA GLU A 7 18.95 -6.68 -34.67
C GLU A 7 17.74 -5.76 -34.95
N ASN A 8 17.15 -5.83 -36.15
CA ASN A 8 15.96 -5.03 -36.46
C ASN A 8 14.67 -5.54 -35.78
N LYS A 9 14.55 -6.85 -35.49
CA LYS A 9 13.39 -7.40 -34.76
C LYS A 9 13.45 -7.13 -33.26
N SER A 10 14.64 -7.11 -32.65
CA SER A 10 14.78 -6.77 -31.22
C SER A 10 14.53 -5.29 -30.94
N ASN A 11 14.98 -4.40 -31.83
CA ASN A 11 14.80 -2.95 -31.65
C ASN A 11 13.35 -2.50 -31.86
N GLY A 12 12.63 -3.11 -32.81
CA GLY A 12 11.20 -2.83 -33.01
C GLY A 12 10.32 -3.20 -31.80
N HIS A 13 10.68 -4.26 -31.06
CA HIS A 13 9.93 -4.68 -29.89
C HIS A 13 10.22 -3.79 -28.66
N ALA A 14 11.47 -3.36 -28.47
CA ALA A 14 11.85 -2.44 -27.40
C ALA A 14 11.19 -1.07 -27.56
N ASN A 15 11.18 -0.52 -28.79
CA ASN A 15 10.52 0.76 -29.07
C ASN A 15 9.00 0.68 -28.86
N GLY A 16 8.38 -0.44 -29.25
CA GLY A 16 6.94 -0.65 -29.04
C GLY A 16 6.52 -0.80 -27.57
N MET A 17 7.41 -1.24 -26.67
CA MET A 17 7.15 -1.23 -25.23
C MET A 17 7.32 0.15 -24.60
N VAL A 18 8.31 0.94 -25.06
CA VAL A 18 8.53 2.31 -24.57
C VAL A 18 7.36 3.22 -24.95
N GLU A 19 6.86 3.12 -26.18
CA GLU A 19 5.70 3.92 -26.63
C GLU A 19 4.42 3.57 -25.86
N LYS A 20 4.20 2.29 -25.51
CA LYS A 20 3.09 1.86 -24.66
C LYS A 20 3.20 2.39 -23.24
N LEU A 21 4.40 2.34 -22.64
CA LEU A 21 4.65 2.90 -21.31
C LEU A 21 4.44 4.43 -21.30
N GLN A 22 4.79 5.12 -22.39
CA GLN A 22 4.58 6.55 -22.52
C GLN A 22 3.09 6.90 -22.70
N GLN A 23 2.32 6.10 -23.44
CA GLN A 23 0.86 6.28 -23.54
C GLN A 23 0.14 6.01 -22.21
N GLU A 24 0.55 5.00 -21.45
CA GLU A 24 -0.02 4.70 -20.14
C GLU A 24 0.30 5.82 -19.13
N ASN A 25 1.52 6.35 -19.14
CA ASN A 25 1.90 7.51 -18.32
C ASN A 25 1.14 8.78 -18.71
N ASN A 26 0.91 9.04 -20.00
CA ASN A 26 0.13 10.21 -20.43
C ASN A 26 -1.35 10.07 -20.05
N LYS A 27 -1.90 8.84 -20.03
CA LYS A 27 -3.26 8.59 -19.53
C LYS A 27 -3.37 8.80 -18.01
N THR A 28 -2.39 8.35 -17.22
CA THR A 28 -2.40 8.55 -15.76
C THR A 28 -2.09 9.99 -15.35
N ALA A 29 -1.20 10.67 -16.06
CA ALA A 29 -0.93 12.11 -15.87
C ALA A 29 -2.16 12.96 -16.20
N GLY A 30 -2.87 12.68 -17.31
CA GLY A 30 -4.09 13.39 -17.67
C GLY A 30 -5.26 13.21 -16.69
N ILE A 31 -5.30 12.08 -15.97
CA ILE A 31 -6.28 11.85 -14.89
C ILE A 31 -5.94 12.72 -13.67
N HIS A 32 -4.66 12.80 -13.30
CA HIS A 32 -4.19 13.59 -12.16
C HIS A 32 -4.23 15.11 -12.40
N GLU A 33 -4.01 15.60 -13.62
CA GLU A 33 -4.15 17.03 -13.92
C GLU A 33 -5.61 17.51 -13.79
N SER A 34 -6.60 16.67 -14.08
CA SER A 34 -8.02 17.02 -13.89
C SER A 34 -8.47 17.01 -12.41
N GLU A 35 -7.83 16.20 -11.58
CA GLU A 35 -8.18 16.01 -10.16
C GLU A 35 -7.49 17.07 -9.27
N VAL A 36 -6.24 17.44 -9.58
CA VAL A 36 -5.50 18.49 -8.88
C VAL A 36 -6.10 19.88 -9.15
N VAL A 37 -6.57 20.16 -10.38
CA VAL A 37 -7.27 21.42 -10.68
C VAL A 37 -8.62 21.53 -9.96
N ARG A 38 -9.31 20.41 -9.70
CA ARG A 38 -10.59 20.40 -8.97
C ARG A 38 -10.44 20.68 -7.47
N ASN A 39 -9.34 20.23 -6.86
CA ASN A 39 -9.08 20.44 -5.43
C ASN A 39 -8.49 21.83 -5.11
N VAL A 40 -7.73 22.44 -6.02
CA VAL A 40 -7.18 23.81 -5.83
C VAL A 40 -8.27 24.88 -5.87
N THR A 41 -9.39 24.67 -6.58
CA THR A 41 -10.48 25.65 -6.65
C THR A 41 -11.47 25.63 -5.47
N GLN A 42 -11.40 24.68 -4.54
CA GLN A 42 -12.31 24.61 -3.39
C GLN A 42 -11.73 25.18 -2.07
N GLU A 43 -10.42 25.34 -1.95
CA GLU A 43 -9.77 25.84 -0.71
C GLU A 43 -9.47 27.35 -0.71
N SER A 44 -9.81 28.11 -1.76
CA SER A 44 -9.45 29.53 -1.87
C SER A 44 -10.36 30.51 -1.12
N SER A 45 -11.14 30.08 -0.12
CA SER A 45 -12.07 30.98 0.60
C SER A 45 -11.72 31.27 2.07
N ASN A 46 -10.63 30.75 2.63
CA ASN A 46 -10.22 31.14 3.99
C ASN A 46 -8.73 30.89 4.25
N GLY A 47 -7.91 31.94 4.22
CA GLY A 47 -6.50 31.83 4.57
C GLY A 47 -5.71 33.09 4.28
N LYS A 48 -6.06 34.18 4.98
CA LYS A 48 -5.37 35.47 5.01
C LYS A 48 -3.85 35.28 5.16
N VAL A 49 -3.09 35.72 4.16
CA VAL A 49 -1.64 35.86 4.21
C VAL A 49 -1.33 37.13 5.01
N GLU A 50 -0.72 36.98 6.18
CA GLU A 50 -0.02 38.07 6.88
C GLU A 50 1.48 37.79 6.84
N GLU A 51 2.20 38.74 6.25
CA GLU A 51 3.64 38.79 6.14
C GLU A 51 4.28 39.00 7.52
N SER A 52 5.42 38.35 7.74
CA SER A 52 6.49 38.82 8.64
C SER A 52 7.78 38.05 8.31
N PRO A 53 8.78 38.71 7.74
CA PRO A 53 10.16 38.25 7.80
C PRO A 53 10.83 38.92 9.01
N GLU A 54 11.32 38.14 9.99
CA GLU A 54 12.53 38.45 10.76
C GLU A 54 12.79 37.44 11.89
N ASP A 55 14.05 37.41 12.30
CA ASP A 55 14.58 36.83 13.53
C ASP A 55 14.82 35.31 13.61
N ASP A 56 15.96 34.97 13.02
CA ASP A 56 17.08 34.32 13.69
C ASP A 56 17.06 34.38 15.23
N LYS A 57 17.64 33.34 15.85
CA LYS A 57 17.88 33.11 17.29
C LYS A 57 16.78 32.34 18.05
N ASN A 58 16.95 31.01 18.05
CA ASN A 58 16.89 30.25 19.30
C ASN A 58 17.83 29.03 19.24
N SER A 59 19.11 29.34 19.35
CA SER A 59 20.13 28.45 19.90
C SER A 59 19.74 28.03 21.32
N ARG A 60 19.54 26.73 21.57
CA ARG A 60 19.75 26.19 22.92
C ARG A 60 20.17 24.73 22.91
N VAL A 61 21.49 24.56 23.02
CA VAL A 61 22.17 23.37 23.51
C VAL A 61 21.56 22.97 24.86
N ILE A 62 21.09 21.72 24.99
CA ILE A 62 20.87 21.07 26.28
C ILE A 62 21.44 19.65 26.19
N SER A 63 22.65 19.50 26.74
CA SER A 63 23.26 18.22 27.14
C SER A 63 22.92 17.92 28.62
N SER A 64 22.93 16.63 29.00
CA SER A 64 22.88 16.02 30.37
C SER A 64 21.57 15.25 30.63
N THR A 65 21.54 13.92 30.50
CA THR A 65 21.89 12.88 31.50
C THR A 65 20.97 12.78 32.73
N VAL A 66 20.49 11.54 32.98
CA VAL A 66 20.03 10.92 34.24
C VAL A 66 18.51 10.80 34.50
N SER A 67 18.05 9.55 34.34
CA SER A 67 17.11 8.73 35.14
C SER A 67 15.65 9.16 35.42
N ALA A 68 14.74 8.41 34.81
CA ALA A 68 13.75 7.53 35.47
C ALA A 68 13.33 6.51 34.41
N GLY A 69 13.52 5.20 34.54
CA GLY A 69 12.98 4.38 35.62
C GLY A 69 11.48 4.22 35.40
N ASN A 70 11.07 3.25 34.57
CA ASN A 70 9.79 2.50 34.57
C ASN A 70 9.78 1.57 33.35
N ILE A 71 10.28 0.33 33.46
CA ILE A 71 9.62 -0.89 33.99
C ILE A 71 8.56 -1.45 33.02
N SER A 72 8.85 -2.67 32.55
CA SER A 72 7.95 -3.83 32.31
C SER A 72 8.27 -4.45 30.93
N ASP A 73 9.22 -5.38 30.82
CA ASP A 73 9.03 -6.81 31.16
C ASP A 73 7.71 -7.12 31.86
N GLY A 74 6.76 -7.57 31.05
CA GLY A 74 5.46 -8.10 31.44
C GLY A 74 5.29 -9.43 30.76
N GLU A 75 6.10 -10.41 31.18
CA GLU A 75 5.59 -11.77 31.29
C GLU A 75 4.33 -11.75 32.18
N ASP A 76 3.39 -12.64 31.88
CA ASP A 76 2.25 -13.01 32.71
C ASP A 76 1.30 -11.88 33.15
N ASP A 77 0.20 -11.68 32.42
CA ASP A 77 -1.11 -12.03 32.97
C ASP A 77 -2.30 -11.70 32.05
N VAL A 78 -3.19 -12.68 31.92
CA VAL A 78 -4.64 -12.48 32.08
C VAL A 78 -5.36 -11.74 30.96
N GLN A 79 -5.50 -12.41 29.81
CA GLN A 79 -6.79 -12.36 29.12
C GLN A 79 -7.69 -13.47 29.69
N LYS A 80 -8.45 -13.11 30.72
CA LYS A 80 -9.55 -13.93 31.26
C LYS A 80 -10.41 -14.38 30.07
N PRO A 81 -10.69 -15.70 29.88
CA PRO A 81 -11.77 -16.08 29.00
C PRO A 81 -13.03 -15.40 29.53
N ALA A 82 -13.70 -14.67 28.64
CA ALA A 82 -14.96 -14.00 28.94
C ALA A 82 -15.85 -14.92 29.78
N LYS A 83 -16.39 -14.37 30.89
CA LYS A 83 -17.41 -15.03 31.71
C LYS A 83 -18.39 -15.70 30.76
N LYS A 84 -18.50 -17.04 30.85
CA LYS A 84 -19.59 -17.82 30.28
C LYS A 84 -20.87 -17.26 30.87
N GLY A 85 -21.46 -16.29 30.17
CA GLY A 85 -22.78 -15.78 30.44
C GLY A 85 -23.71 -16.97 30.47
N SER A 86 -24.40 -17.09 31.60
CA SER A 86 -25.53 -17.99 31.86
C SER A 86 -25.95 -18.77 30.63
N LYS A 87 -25.65 -20.08 30.61
CA LYS A 87 -26.45 -21.00 29.83
C LYS A 87 -27.87 -20.85 30.37
N LYS A 88 -28.66 -19.94 29.81
CA LYS A 88 -30.11 -20.15 29.71
C LYS A 88 -30.19 -21.56 29.16
N LYS A 89 -30.63 -22.52 29.99
CA LYS A 89 -30.92 -23.87 29.55
C LYS A 89 -31.85 -23.67 28.36
N LYS A 90 -31.33 -23.81 27.14
CA LYS A 90 -32.20 -23.87 25.97
C LYS A 90 -33.16 -25.02 26.28
N PRO A 91 -34.47 -24.85 26.09
CA PRO A 91 -35.41 -25.95 26.29
C PRO A 91 -34.84 -27.17 25.57
N ASN A 92 -34.80 -28.28 26.28
CA ASN A 92 -34.19 -29.50 25.78
C ASN A 92 -35.01 -29.84 24.52
N PRO A 93 -34.42 -29.93 23.31
CA PRO A 93 -35.20 -30.18 22.10
C PRO A 93 -35.89 -31.56 22.12
N LEU A 94 -35.47 -32.44 23.05
CA LEU A 94 -36.14 -33.69 23.38
C LEU A 94 -37.42 -33.51 24.20
N GLN A 95 -37.58 -32.42 24.94
CA GLN A 95 -38.78 -32.11 25.75
C GLN A 95 -39.88 -31.46 24.92
N ASP A 96 -39.55 -30.53 24.01
CA ASP A 96 -40.53 -30.01 23.05
C ASP A 96 -41.09 -31.15 22.16
N LEU A 97 -40.28 -32.18 21.87
CA LEU A 97 -40.70 -33.38 21.15
C LEU A 97 -41.60 -34.33 21.96
N LEU A 98 -41.55 -34.26 23.29
CA LEU A 98 -42.38 -35.06 24.19
C LEU A 98 -43.71 -34.34 24.48
N ASP A 99 -43.71 -33.01 24.57
CA ASP A 99 -44.93 -32.20 24.72
C ASP A 99 -45.76 -32.19 23.41
N ASP A 100 -45.12 -32.23 22.24
CA ASP A 100 -45.80 -32.40 20.94
C ASP A 100 -46.40 -33.81 20.75
N ALA A 101 -45.91 -34.82 21.49
CA ALA A 101 -46.46 -36.18 21.45
C ALA A 101 -47.83 -36.27 22.15
N ASP A 102 -48.16 -35.34 23.04
CA ASP A 102 -49.47 -35.25 23.70
C ASP A 102 -50.57 -34.66 22.81
N TRP A 103 -50.22 -34.07 21.66
CA TRP A 103 -51.18 -33.75 20.59
C TRP A 103 -51.52 -34.98 19.74
N PHE A 104 -50.69 -36.03 19.75
CA PHE A 104 -50.96 -37.26 19.01
C PHE A 104 -51.75 -38.30 19.81
N THR A 105 -51.80 -38.17 21.14
CA THR A 105 -52.39 -39.19 22.03
C THR A 105 -53.76 -38.82 22.60
N ASN A 106 -54.19 -37.56 22.50
CA ASN A 106 -55.49 -37.12 23.03
C ASN A 106 -56.67 -37.15 22.05
N ASP A 107 -56.55 -37.79 20.88
CA ASP A 107 -57.68 -37.90 19.92
C ASP A 107 -58.08 -39.34 19.56
N PHE A 108 -57.86 -40.30 20.48
CA PHE A 108 -58.59 -41.58 20.46
C PHE A 108 -60.01 -41.47 21.04
N GLY A 109 -60.42 -40.28 21.51
CA GLY A 109 -61.73 -40.01 22.11
C GLY A 109 -62.82 -39.47 21.18
N SER A 110 -62.51 -38.91 20.01
CA SER A 110 -63.53 -38.29 19.13
C SER A 110 -63.69 -39.01 17.78
N ARG A 111 -64.14 -40.27 17.83
CA ARG A 111 -64.51 -41.07 16.64
C ARG A 111 -65.65 -40.46 15.78
N ARG A 112 -66.21 -39.32 16.20
CA ARG A 112 -67.36 -38.63 15.60
C ARG A 112 -66.99 -37.33 14.88
N GLY A 113 -65.81 -36.74 15.12
CA GLY A 113 -65.37 -35.50 14.46
C GLY A 113 -64.55 -35.69 13.16
N LEU A 114 -63.89 -36.84 12.98
CA LEU A 114 -62.89 -37.05 11.91
C LEU A 114 -63.34 -37.96 10.77
N ARG A 115 -64.65 -38.14 10.55
CA ARG A 115 -65.17 -38.93 9.40
C ARG A 115 -65.74 -38.08 8.25
N GLY A 116 -65.71 -36.75 8.36
CA GLY A 116 -66.49 -35.88 7.45
C GLY A 116 -65.80 -34.69 6.81
N ARG A 117 -64.49 -34.47 6.94
CA ARG A 117 -63.85 -33.24 6.39
C ARG A 117 -62.73 -33.40 5.37
N HIS A 118 -62.46 -34.60 4.87
CA HIS A 118 -61.64 -34.77 3.65
C HIS A 118 -62.05 -36.02 2.85
N PRO A 119 -63.20 -36.01 2.16
CA PRO A 119 -63.51 -37.05 1.19
C PRO A 119 -62.54 -36.92 0.01
N GLY A 120 -61.72 -37.95 -0.23
CA GLY A 120 -60.91 -38.04 -1.46
C GLY A 120 -59.40 -38.04 -1.28
N VAL A 121 -58.85 -37.83 -0.08
CA VAL A 121 -57.40 -37.99 0.13
C VAL A 121 -57.13 -39.40 0.64
N SER A 122 -56.89 -40.33 -0.29
CA SER A 122 -56.52 -41.70 0.05
C SER A 122 -55.27 -41.72 0.93
N LEU A 123 -55.15 -42.74 1.79
CA LEU A 123 -53.95 -42.97 2.61
C LEU A 123 -52.68 -43.05 1.74
N GLU A 124 -52.82 -43.48 0.50
CA GLU A 124 -51.77 -43.56 -0.51
C GLU A 124 -51.31 -42.15 -0.93
N SER A 125 -52.22 -41.23 -1.20
CA SER A 125 -51.90 -39.84 -1.53
C SER A 125 -51.13 -39.14 -0.40
N LYS A 126 -51.47 -39.42 0.87
CA LYS A 126 -50.72 -38.87 2.02
C LYS A 126 -49.32 -39.44 2.13
N ARG A 127 -49.12 -40.74 1.84
CA ARG A 127 -47.81 -41.38 1.82
C ARG A 127 -46.94 -40.84 0.68
N GLU A 128 -47.54 -40.62 -0.49
CA GLU A 128 -46.85 -40.07 -1.64
C GLU A 128 -46.43 -38.60 -1.40
N GLN A 129 -47.32 -37.76 -0.87
CA GLN A 129 -46.97 -36.40 -0.46
C GLN A 129 -45.86 -36.36 0.61
N ALA A 130 -45.86 -37.30 1.56
CA ALA A 130 -44.81 -37.40 2.57
C ALA A 130 -43.46 -37.79 1.95
N ARG A 131 -43.45 -38.72 0.97
CA ARG A 131 -42.23 -39.08 0.22
C ARG A 131 -41.70 -37.89 -0.57
N LEU A 132 -42.55 -37.19 -1.31
CA LEU A 132 -42.16 -36.01 -2.10
C LEU A 132 -41.57 -34.91 -1.22
N LYS A 133 -42.15 -34.64 -0.05
CA LYS A 133 -41.61 -33.66 0.92
C LYS A 133 -40.26 -34.09 1.49
N MET A 134 -40.11 -35.38 1.82
CA MET A 134 -38.85 -35.95 2.32
C MET A 134 -37.74 -35.90 1.27
N GLU A 135 -38.05 -36.21 0.02
CA GLU A 135 -37.10 -36.15 -1.09
C GLU A 135 -36.68 -34.71 -1.39
N ALA A 136 -37.63 -33.76 -1.43
CA ALA A 136 -37.33 -32.35 -1.58
C ALA A 136 -36.44 -31.82 -0.43
N MET A 137 -36.73 -32.21 0.82
CA MET A 137 -35.92 -31.79 1.97
C MET A 137 -34.51 -32.40 1.95
N LYS A 138 -34.36 -33.65 1.50
CA LYS A 138 -33.05 -34.30 1.34
C LYS A 138 -32.21 -33.58 0.29
N LYS A 139 -32.78 -33.28 -0.87
CA LYS A 139 -32.09 -32.52 -1.92
C LYS A 139 -31.68 -31.12 -1.44
N ALA A 140 -32.57 -30.38 -0.79
CA ALA A 140 -32.25 -29.06 -0.26
C ALA A 140 -31.13 -29.08 0.81
N LYS A 141 -31.10 -30.10 1.67
CA LYS A 141 -30.03 -30.27 2.67
C LYS A 141 -28.69 -30.64 2.02
N GLU A 142 -28.72 -31.41 0.95
CA GLU A 142 -27.52 -31.79 0.21
C GLU A 142 -26.95 -30.60 -0.57
N GLU A 143 -27.80 -29.85 -1.26
CA GLU A 143 -27.42 -28.61 -1.96
C GLU A 143 -26.86 -27.56 -0.99
N ALA A 144 -27.46 -27.39 0.19
CA ALA A 144 -26.93 -26.48 1.22
C ALA A 144 -25.56 -26.93 1.74
N ARG A 145 -25.33 -28.24 1.87
CA ARG A 145 -24.01 -28.79 2.25
C ARG A 145 -22.97 -28.62 1.15
N GLN A 146 -23.36 -28.77 -0.12
CA GLN A 146 -22.46 -28.55 -1.25
C GLN A 146 -22.07 -27.07 -1.34
N LYS A 147 -23.03 -26.15 -1.29
CA LYS A 147 -22.76 -24.70 -1.29
C LYS A 147 -21.88 -24.25 -0.12
N ALA A 148 -22.09 -24.80 1.07
CA ALA A 148 -21.24 -24.48 2.23
C ALA A 148 -19.79 -24.98 2.05
N LYS A 149 -19.60 -26.13 1.41
CA LYS A 149 -18.24 -26.63 1.08
C LYS A 149 -17.57 -25.76 0.01
N GLU A 150 -18.30 -25.38 -1.03
CA GLU A 150 -17.82 -24.50 -2.09
C GLU A 150 -17.37 -23.14 -1.53
N GLN A 151 -18.19 -22.51 -0.67
CA GLN A 151 -17.82 -21.26 0.00
C GLN A 151 -16.54 -21.38 0.84
N LEU A 152 -16.40 -22.45 1.64
CA LEU A 152 -15.19 -22.67 2.43
C LEU A 152 -13.94 -22.84 1.55
N THR A 153 -14.09 -23.47 0.38
CA THR A 153 -12.96 -23.62 -0.57
C THR A 153 -12.60 -22.31 -1.25
N GLU A 154 -13.59 -21.48 -1.63
CA GLU A 154 -13.36 -20.17 -2.25
C GLU A 154 -12.69 -19.20 -1.29
N GLU A 155 -13.12 -19.16 -0.02
CA GLU A 155 -12.48 -18.33 1.01
C GLU A 155 -11.03 -18.72 1.27
N GLN A 156 -10.73 -20.04 1.28
CA GLN A 156 -9.36 -20.52 1.45
C GLN A 156 -8.48 -20.18 0.24
N LEU A 157 -9.00 -20.33 -0.98
CA LEU A 157 -8.30 -19.94 -2.20
C LEU A 157 -8.05 -18.43 -2.25
N ALA A 158 -9.02 -17.61 -1.82
CA ALA A 158 -8.85 -16.16 -1.70
C ALA A 158 -7.76 -15.79 -0.70
N LYS A 159 -7.73 -16.42 0.48
CA LYS A 159 -6.66 -16.23 1.49
C LYS A 159 -5.27 -16.61 0.96
N ILE A 160 -5.17 -17.69 0.19
CA ILE A 160 -3.90 -18.11 -0.43
C ILE A 160 -3.47 -17.09 -1.52
N ALA A 161 -4.41 -16.60 -2.32
CA ALA A 161 -4.14 -15.59 -3.34
C ALA A 161 -3.69 -14.26 -2.73
N GLU A 162 -4.34 -13.82 -1.66
CA GLU A 162 -3.95 -12.61 -0.91
C GLU A 162 -2.56 -12.76 -0.29
N ALA A 163 -2.26 -13.91 0.32
CA ALA A 163 -0.94 -14.18 0.89
C ALA A 163 0.18 -14.16 -0.18
N LYS A 164 -0.07 -14.70 -1.38
CA LYS A 164 0.89 -14.64 -2.50
C LYS A 164 1.07 -13.21 -2.99
N ARG A 165 -0.01 -12.43 -3.14
CA ARG A 165 0.07 -11.01 -3.52
C ARG A 165 0.88 -10.20 -2.52
N LYS A 166 0.68 -10.42 -1.21
CA LYS A 166 1.44 -9.72 -0.16
C LYS A 166 2.94 -10.01 -0.23
N LYS A 167 3.33 -11.28 -0.44
CA LYS A 167 4.75 -11.65 -0.59
C LYS A 167 5.39 -11.03 -1.84
N GLU A 168 4.66 -10.97 -2.93
CA GLU A 168 5.15 -10.33 -4.17
C GLU A 168 5.32 -8.82 -3.99
N LEU A 169 4.35 -8.15 -3.35
CA LEU A 169 4.44 -6.72 -3.03
C LEU A 169 5.63 -6.41 -2.11
N GLU A 170 5.87 -7.23 -1.08
CA GLU A 170 7.03 -7.06 -0.18
C GLU A 170 8.37 -7.19 -0.95
N LYS A 171 8.44 -8.12 -1.90
CA LYS A 171 9.62 -8.30 -2.75
C LYS A 171 9.84 -7.09 -3.66
N GLN A 172 8.78 -6.56 -4.26
CA GLN A 172 8.84 -5.35 -5.09
C GLN A 172 9.28 -4.13 -4.27
N GLN A 173 8.74 -3.94 -3.06
CA GLN A 173 9.15 -2.87 -2.15
C GLN A 173 10.63 -2.95 -1.79
N LYS A 174 11.15 -4.14 -1.46
CA LYS A 174 12.58 -4.34 -1.17
C LYS A 174 13.46 -4.05 -2.38
N ALA A 175 13.03 -4.41 -3.59
CA ALA A 175 13.76 -4.10 -4.82
C ALA A 175 13.82 -2.58 -5.05
N LEU A 176 12.69 -1.89 -4.91
CA LEU A 176 12.59 -0.45 -5.10
C LEU A 176 13.43 0.32 -4.07
N GLN A 177 13.45 -0.11 -2.81
CA GLN A 177 14.33 0.46 -1.77
C GLN A 177 15.81 0.32 -2.14
N ARG A 178 16.23 -0.83 -2.67
CA ARG A 178 17.63 -1.05 -3.11
C ARG A 178 17.98 -0.16 -4.29
N GLU A 179 17.06 0.06 -5.23
CA GLU A 179 17.29 0.97 -6.35
C GLU A 179 17.38 2.43 -5.90
N GLN A 180 16.49 2.86 -5.00
CA GLN A 180 16.58 4.19 -4.39
C GLN A 180 17.90 4.41 -3.66
N GLU A 181 18.39 3.42 -2.90
CA GLU A 181 19.67 3.53 -2.22
C GLU A 181 20.85 3.61 -3.20
N LYS A 182 20.83 2.79 -4.26
CA LYS A 182 21.83 2.86 -5.33
C LYS A 182 21.84 4.24 -6.00
N LEU A 183 20.68 4.80 -6.31
CA LEU A 183 20.56 6.13 -6.90
C LEU A 183 21.08 7.21 -5.94
N LYS A 184 20.69 7.19 -4.66
CA LYS A 184 21.22 8.11 -3.65
C LYS A 184 22.74 8.05 -3.54
N ARG A 185 23.33 6.85 -3.57
CA ARG A 185 24.79 6.68 -3.56
C ARG A 185 25.46 7.22 -4.83
N LYS A 186 24.82 7.08 -6.00
CA LYS A 186 25.33 7.66 -7.25
C LYS A 186 25.29 9.19 -7.22
N LEU A 187 24.15 9.77 -6.80
CA LEU A 187 23.99 11.22 -6.67
C LEU A 187 25.05 11.81 -5.73
N ARG A 188 25.24 11.23 -4.54
CA ARG A 188 26.31 11.66 -3.62
C ARG A 188 27.71 11.59 -4.23
N LYS A 189 27.99 10.57 -5.04
CA LYS A 189 29.30 10.45 -5.73
C LYS A 189 29.47 11.51 -6.81
N GLU A 190 28.41 11.84 -7.53
CA GLU A 190 28.43 12.91 -8.53
C GLU A 190 28.54 14.29 -7.88
N GLU A 191 27.86 14.51 -6.76
CA GLU A 191 28.00 15.71 -5.92
C GLU A 191 29.46 15.86 -5.44
N LEU A 192 30.05 14.83 -4.83
CA LEU A 192 31.47 14.84 -4.44
C LEU A 192 32.43 15.07 -5.61
N LYS A 193 32.08 14.56 -6.81
CA LYS A 193 32.89 14.80 -8.00
C LYS A 193 32.81 16.27 -8.43
N LYS A 194 31.62 16.86 -8.41
CA LYS A 194 31.40 18.28 -8.71
C LYS A 194 32.07 19.20 -7.69
N GLU A 195 32.03 18.84 -6.40
CA GLU A 195 32.72 19.58 -5.35
C GLU A 195 34.25 19.57 -5.56
N ARG A 196 34.84 18.41 -5.88
CA ARG A 196 36.27 18.31 -6.22
C ARG A 196 36.64 19.06 -7.50
N GLU A 197 35.77 18.99 -8.52
CA GLU A 197 35.96 19.75 -9.77
C GLU A 197 35.91 21.26 -9.51
N ALA A 198 35.03 21.72 -8.61
CA ALA A 198 34.95 23.10 -8.20
C ALA A 198 36.17 23.54 -7.38
N GLU A 199 36.64 22.72 -6.43
CA GLU A 199 37.85 22.99 -5.64
C GLU A 199 39.11 23.10 -6.54
N MET A 200 39.26 22.21 -7.52
CA MET A 200 40.35 22.32 -8.50
C MET A 200 40.20 23.57 -9.38
N ALA A 201 38.99 23.93 -9.78
CA ALA A 201 38.75 25.15 -10.55
C ALA A 201 39.09 26.41 -9.76
N GLU A 202 38.80 26.45 -8.46
CA GLU A 202 39.17 27.54 -7.56
C GLU A 202 40.70 27.67 -7.41
N MET A 203 41.40 26.54 -7.25
CA MET A 203 42.87 26.53 -7.19
C MET A 203 43.51 27.05 -8.48
N LEU A 204 43.05 26.58 -9.65
CA LEU A 204 43.53 27.07 -10.95
C LEU A 204 43.20 28.56 -11.17
N ALA A 205 42.03 29.02 -10.71
CA ALA A 205 41.67 30.44 -10.81
C ALA A 205 42.63 31.31 -9.98
N ASN A 206 43.02 30.86 -8.79
CA ASN A 206 43.97 31.57 -7.93
C ASN A 206 45.39 31.57 -8.54
N GLU A 207 45.88 30.43 -9.03
CA GLU A 207 47.18 30.35 -9.71
C GLU A 207 47.23 31.29 -10.93
N THR A 208 46.18 31.30 -11.78
CA THR A 208 46.14 32.21 -12.94
C THR A 208 46.03 33.69 -12.53
N ALA A 209 45.46 34.00 -11.37
CA ALA A 209 45.42 35.36 -10.85
C ALA A 209 46.80 35.80 -10.32
N GLU A 210 47.53 34.91 -9.65
CA GLU A 210 48.90 35.15 -9.21
C GLU A 210 49.84 35.36 -10.40
N GLU A 211 49.78 34.49 -11.42
CA GLU A 211 50.58 34.65 -12.65
C GLU A 211 50.31 35.99 -13.35
N ARG A 212 49.05 36.43 -13.41
CA ARG A 212 48.69 37.73 -13.98
C ARG A 212 49.24 38.89 -13.16
N ALA A 213 49.16 38.81 -11.83
CA ALA A 213 49.68 39.85 -10.95
C ALA A 213 51.22 39.93 -11.00
N GLU A 214 51.92 38.80 -11.09
CA GLU A 214 53.37 38.78 -11.29
C GLU A 214 53.76 39.37 -12.65
N ARG A 215 53.01 39.01 -13.70
CA ARG A 215 53.24 39.55 -15.03
C ARG A 215 53.01 41.06 -15.09
N GLU A 216 51.96 41.57 -14.44
CA GLU A 216 51.67 43.01 -14.37
C GLU A 216 52.81 43.77 -13.67
N LYS A 217 53.32 43.24 -12.54
CA LYS A 217 54.50 43.81 -11.87
C LYS A 217 55.74 43.84 -12.77
N LEU A 218 56.02 42.75 -13.49
CA LEU A 218 57.16 42.70 -14.40
C LEU A 218 56.99 43.65 -15.60
N GLU A 219 55.77 43.82 -16.12
CA GLU A 219 55.46 44.79 -17.16
C GLU A 219 55.65 46.23 -16.65
N GLU A 220 55.20 46.55 -15.43
CA GLU A 220 55.46 47.84 -14.77
C GLU A 220 56.95 48.11 -14.56
N GLU A 221 57.71 47.14 -14.05
CA GLU A 221 59.16 47.23 -13.87
C GLU A 221 59.87 47.45 -15.21
N TYR A 222 59.46 46.72 -16.26
CA TYR A 222 60.00 46.86 -17.60
C TYR A 222 59.71 48.25 -18.20
N GLU A 223 58.49 48.75 -18.05
CA GLU A 223 58.13 50.10 -18.49
C GLU A 223 58.92 51.17 -17.74
N ALA A 224 59.06 51.05 -16.42
CA ALA A 224 59.87 51.96 -15.61
C ALA A 224 61.33 51.96 -16.08
N LEU A 225 61.90 50.78 -16.35
CA LEU A 225 63.24 50.64 -16.89
C LEU A 225 63.38 51.29 -18.27
N LYS A 226 62.39 51.10 -19.14
CA LYS A 226 62.35 51.70 -20.48
C LYS A 226 62.32 53.23 -20.42
N ARG A 227 61.52 53.82 -19.51
CA ARG A 227 61.47 55.28 -19.28
C ARG A 227 62.81 55.82 -18.77
N TYR A 228 63.45 55.11 -17.82
CA TYR A 228 64.77 55.46 -17.32
C TYR A 228 65.82 55.54 -18.45
N TYR A 229 65.89 54.53 -19.31
CA TYR A 229 66.84 54.52 -20.44
C TYR A 229 66.47 55.50 -21.56
N ALA A 230 65.20 55.87 -21.70
CA ALA A 230 64.77 56.90 -22.65
C ALA A 230 65.21 58.32 -22.22
N GLY A 231 65.72 58.50 -21.01
CA GLY A 231 66.14 59.81 -20.48
C GLY A 231 64.97 60.69 -20.04
N GLU A 232 63.77 60.12 -19.92
CA GLU A 232 62.62 60.80 -19.33
C GLU A 232 62.90 61.00 -17.83
N ARG A 233 63.19 62.24 -17.42
CA ARG A 233 63.42 62.59 -16.02
C ARG A 233 62.12 62.49 -15.22
N THR A 234 61.87 61.31 -14.67
CA THR A 234 61.23 61.07 -13.37
C THR A 234 61.88 59.86 -12.73
#